data_AF-A0A1B1N8D3-F1
#
_entry.id   AF-A0A1B1N8D3-F1
#
_cell.length_a   1.000
_cell.length_b   1.000
_cell.length_c   1.000
_cell.angle_alpha   90.00
_cell.angle_beta   90.00
_cell.angle_gamma   90.00
#
_symmetry.space_group_name_H-M   'P 1'
#
loop_
_entity.id
_entity.type
_entity.pdbx_description
1 polymer ?
#
loop_
_entity_poly.entity_id
_entity_poly.type
_entity_poly.pdbx_seq_one_letter_code
_entity_poly.pdbx_strand_id
1 'polypeptide(L)'
;MGHHVEHDLRSPSRRTLLGAAGVAGASLLAPAGLAHAAPEEVLAPPPGHAPSRQTAQALALQTFQRINGVEVYYGKQTSPLRNWSCTAGFYDRLQAWMRTLSNWSAQAGHGAVRSIGSAGFYVNKSGQHGAGTAMDLSIVRWAGGRTSNMFDGDHASGNRTRRRRYFAVEATLRSHFRYVLDGNYNAAHRNHFHADFGGLPNRRLLHGSRSDTVFMQAVCNNFLGSGIAVDGAWGSNTQREVTMLKNRLGVSGDLQRDRGKVNQLLKGIALHGFRDQAI
;
A
#
# COMPACT_ATOMS: atom_id res chain seq x y z
N MET A 1 -9.59 -53.99 -39.32
CA MET A 1 -9.57 -54.43 -37.91
C MET A 1 -8.54 -53.58 -37.18
N GLY A 2 -8.82 -52.88 -36.10
CA GLY A 2 -10.08 -52.70 -35.39
C GLY A 2 -9.84 -52.35 -33.91
N HIS A 3 -10.42 -51.24 -33.46
CA HIS A 3 -10.49 -50.68 -32.09
C HIS A 3 -9.55 -49.52 -31.70
N HIS A 4 -10.14 -48.32 -31.76
CA HIS A 4 -9.82 -47.20 -30.88
C HIS A 4 -10.26 -47.51 -29.43
N VAL A 5 -9.58 -46.88 -28.46
CA VAL A 5 -10.08 -46.68 -27.10
C VAL A 5 -10.02 -45.18 -26.80
N GLU A 6 -11.18 -44.54 -26.67
CA GLU A 6 -11.31 -43.20 -26.09
C GLU A 6 -11.45 -43.32 -24.56
N HIS A 7 -10.81 -42.43 -23.81
CA HIS A 7 -11.04 -42.26 -22.38
C HIS A 7 -11.77 -40.93 -22.12
N ASP A 8 -13.09 -40.99 -21.99
CA ASP A 8 -13.92 -39.92 -21.42
C ASP A 8 -13.76 -39.91 -19.89
N LEU A 9 -13.26 -38.81 -19.33
CA LEU A 9 -13.21 -38.59 -17.88
C LEU A 9 -13.96 -37.32 -17.49
N ARG A 10 -15.17 -37.55 -16.96
CA ARG A 10 -16.13 -36.54 -16.55
C ARG A 10 -15.70 -35.78 -15.29
N SER A 11 -15.97 -34.47 -15.30
CA SER A 11 -15.78 -33.57 -14.15
C SER A 11 -16.66 -33.92 -12.94
N PRO A 12 -16.15 -33.86 -11.69
CA PRO A 12 -16.98 -33.89 -10.49
C PRO A 12 -17.58 -32.50 -10.18
N SER A 13 -18.86 -32.50 -9.78
CA SER A 13 -19.64 -31.29 -9.49
C SER A 13 -19.53 -30.83 -8.02
N ARG A 14 -20.09 -29.65 -7.75
CA ARG A 14 -20.07 -28.92 -6.47
C ARG A 14 -20.67 -29.72 -5.31
N ARG A 15 -20.10 -29.54 -4.10
CA ARG A 15 -20.82 -29.74 -2.84
C ARG A 15 -20.72 -28.50 -1.95
N THR A 16 -21.88 -27.96 -1.62
CA THR A 16 -22.11 -26.94 -0.58
C THR A 16 -22.02 -27.60 0.79
N LEU A 17 -21.53 -26.89 1.82
CA LEU A 17 -21.64 -27.32 3.21
C LEU A 17 -21.86 -26.09 4.11
N LEU A 18 -22.83 -26.19 5.02
CA LEU A 18 -23.39 -25.08 5.79
C LEU A 18 -23.92 -25.64 7.13
N GLY A 19 -23.68 -24.94 8.25
CA GLY A 19 -24.09 -25.35 9.61
C GLY A 19 -23.02 -26.16 10.37
N ALA A 20 -23.01 -26.19 11.71
CA ALA A 20 -23.78 -25.44 12.71
C ALA A 20 -23.02 -25.40 14.07
N ALA A 21 -23.61 -24.79 15.11
CA ALA A 21 -22.96 -24.43 16.37
C ALA A 21 -22.81 -25.56 17.41
N GLY A 22 -21.98 -25.31 18.45
CA GLY A 22 -21.88 -26.09 19.69
C GLY A 22 -21.22 -25.26 20.80
N VAL A 23 -21.74 -25.32 22.04
CA VAL A 23 -21.41 -24.43 23.17
C VAL A 23 -21.16 -25.24 24.45
N ALA A 24 -20.40 -24.64 25.39
CA ALA A 24 -20.38 -24.83 26.85
C ALA A 24 -19.13 -25.49 27.47
N GLY A 25 -18.74 -24.95 28.63
CA GLY A 25 -17.62 -25.42 29.46
C GLY A 25 -17.09 -24.31 30.37
N ALA A 26 -17.71 -24.10 31.53
CA ALA A 26 -17.30 -23.11 32.52
C ALA A 26 -16.86 -23.77 33.84
N SER A 27 -15.82 -23.23 34.49
CA SER A 27 -15.40 -23.60 35.85
C SER A 27 -14.75 -22.41 36.57
N LEU A 28 -14.89 -22.39 37.90
CA LEU A 28 -14.36 -21.39 38.84
C LEU A 28 -13.07 -21.93 39.52
N LEU A 29 -12.28 -21.18 40.30
CA LEU A 29 -12.50 -19.88 40.98
C LEU A 29 -11.20 -19.02 40.96
N ALA A 30 -10.97 -18.19 41.98
CA ALA A 30 -9.81 -17.29 42.18
C ALA A 30 -9.09 -17.66 43.53
N PRO A 31 -8.09 -16.94 44.13
CA PRO A 31 -7.74 -15.51 43.95
C PRO A 31 -6.23 -15.11 44.09
N ALA A 32 -6.02 -13.78 44.21
CA ALA A 32 -4.89 -13.03 44.78
C ALA A 32 -3.73 -12.59 43.84
N GLY A 33 -3.54 -11.26 43.73
CA GLY A 33 -2.44 -10.64 42.97
C GLY A 33 -2.75 -9.28 42.33
N LEU A 34 -3.60 -8.44 42.96
CA LEU A 34 -4.01 -7.15 42.38
C LEU A 34 -2.94 -6.06 42.54
N ALA A 35 -2.10 -5.90 41.51
CA ALA A 35 -1.50 -4.60 41.20
C ALA A 35 -2.39 -3.92 40.15
N HIS A 36 -3.09 -2.84 40.52
CA HIS A 36 -3.86 -2.04 39.58
C HIS A 36 -2.92 -1.25 38.65
N ALA A 37 -2.61 -1.84 37.49
CA ALA A 37 -2.34 -1.03 36.31
C ALA A 37 -3.65 -0.35 35.92
N ALA A 38 -3.70 0.98 35.94
CA ALA A 38 -4.86 1.72 35.46
C ALA A 38 -5.13 1.34 34.00
N PRO A 39 -6.40 1.18 33.58
CA PRO A 39 -6.71 0.98 32.17
C PRO A 39 -6.21 2.21 31.41
N GLU A 40 -5.31 1.98 30.46
CA GLU A 40 -4.85 3.02 29.55
C GLU A 40 -6.07 3.53 28.78
N GLU A 41 -6.43 4.79 29.01
CA GLU A 41 -7.58 5.43 28.38
C GLU A 41 -7.27 5.61 26.90
N VAL A 42 -7.54 4.55 26.12
CA VAL A 42 -7.47 4.57 24.65
C VAL A 42 -8.47 5.64 24.21
N LEU A 43 -7.94 6.83 23.93
CA LEU A 43 -8.71 7.99 23.54
C LEU A 43 -9.52 7.61 22.29
N ALA A 44 -10.80 7.29 22.49
CA ALA A 44 -11.69 6.94 21.41
C ALA A 44 -11.69 8.12 20.43
N PRO A 45 -11.55 7.87 19.11
CA PRO A 45 -11.68 8.95 18.15
C PRO A 45 -13.03 9.63 18.41
N PRO A 46 -13.08 10.97 18.49
CA PRO A 46 -14.31 11.68 18.86
C PRO A 46 -15.43 11.23 17.94
N PRO A 47 -16.67 11.05 18.45
CA PRO A 47 -17.76 10.46 17.70
C PRO A 47 -17.91 11.20 16.38
N GLY A 48 -17.56 10.50 15.31
CA GLY A 48 -17.54 11.08 13.99
C GLY A 48 -18.94 11.61 13.70
N HIS A 49 -19.03 12.88 13.31
CA HIS A 49 -20.20 13.36 12.59
C HIS A 49 -20.27 12.55 11.30
N ALA A 50 -20.95 11.40 11.35
CA ALA A 50 -21.28 10.64 10.18
C ALA A 50 -22.16 11.55 9.32
N PRO A 51 -21.72 11.98 8.12
CA PRO A 51 -22.62 12.69 7.24
C PRO A 51 -23.80 11.77 6.96
N SER A 52 -24.99 12.24 7.33
CA SER A 52 -26.24 11.57 7.00
C SER A 52 -26.35 11.40 5.48
N ARG A 53 -27.30 10.56 5.01
CA ARG A 53 -27.52 10.31 3.57
C ARG A 53 -27.75 11.56 2.70
N GLN A 54 -27.86 12.75 3.30
CA GLN A 54 -27.96 14.05 2.65
C GLN A 54 -26.65 14.85 2.78
N THR A 55 -25.56 14.32 2.24
CA THR A 55 -24.52 15.17 1.59
C THR A 55 -23.74 14.37 0.54
N ALA A 56 -24.50 13.71 -0.34
CA ALA A 56 -24.12 13.74 -1.74
C ALA A 56 -24.18 15.19 -2.24
N GLN A 57 -23.21 16.02 -1.83
CA GLN A 57 -22.70 17.02 -2.76
C GLN A 57 -22.38 16.23 -4.03
N ALA A 58 -22.92 16.66 -5.16
CA ALA A 58 -22.53 16.12 -6.44
C ALA A 58 -21.05 16.45 -6.63
N LEU A 59 -20.18 15.57 -6.12
CA LEU A 59 -18.75 15.64 -6.36
C LEU A 59 -18.60 15.76 -7.87
N ALA A 60 -17.88 16.79 -8.32
CA ALA A 60 -17.49 16.93 -9.71
C ALA A 60 -16.45 15.83 -10.03
N LEU A 61 -16.95 14.60 -10.10
CA LEU A 61 -16.21 13.40 -10.42
C LEU A 61 -15.96 13.42 -11.91
N GLN A 62 -14.71 13.63 -12.29
CA GLN A 62 -14.31 13.43 -13.67
C GLN A 62 -14.06 11.95 -13.93
N THR A 63 -14.31 11.54 -15.18
CA THR A 63 -14.05 10.19 -15.65
C THR A 63 -12.71 10.11 -16.36
N PHE A 64 -11.93 9.06 -16.11
CA PHE A 64 -10.64 8.82 -16.75
C PHE A 64 -10.39 7.33 -17.01
N GLN A 65 -9.55 7.03 -18.01
CA GLN A 65 -9.02 5.69 -18.28
C GLN A 65 -7.48 5.65 -18.25
N ARG A 66 -6.86 6.84 -18.20
CA ARG A 66 -5.41 7.06 -18.25
C ARG A 66 -5.03 8.08 -17.18
N ILE A 67 -3.80 8.03 -16.70
CA ILE A 67 -3.19 9.04 -15.83
C ILE A 67 -1.89 9.47 -16.49
N ASN A 68 -1.76 10.75 -16.87
CA ASN A 68 -0.57 11.26 -17.57
C ASN A 68 -0.17 10.37 -18.78
N GLY A 69 -1.15 9.93 -19.58
CA GLY A 69 -0.97 9.03 -20.73
C GLY A 69 -0.90 7.53 -20.41
N VAL A 70 -0.59 7.14 -19.16
CA VAL A 70 -0.47 5.73 -18.75
C VAL A 70 -1.84 5.10 -18.52
N GLU A 71 -2.08 3.94 -19.12
CA GLU A 71 -3.35 3.20 -19.05
C GLU A 71 -3.62 2.55 -17.70
N VAL A 72 -4.88 2.60 -17.25
CA VAL A 72 -5.32 2.16 -15.92
C VAL A 72 -6.37 1.05 -16.04
N TYR A 73 -5.95 -0.18 -15.74
CA TYR A 73 -6.78 -1.38 -15.84
C TYR A 73 -7.35 -1.82 -14.50
N TYR A 74 -8.40 -2.65 -14.51
CA TYR A 74 -8.89 -3.30 -13.30
C TYR A 74 -7.99 -4.46 -12.86
N GLY A 75 -7.68 -4.52 -11.57
CA GLY A 75 -6.97 -5.63 -10.92
C GLY A 75 -5.61 -5.94 -11.54
N LYS A 76 -5.46 -7.17 -12.08
CA LYS A 76 -4.21 -7.64 -12.69
C LYS A 76 -4.06 -7.31 -14.18
N GLN A 77 -5.05 -6.73 -14.86
CA GLN A 77 -5.12 -6.59 -16.33
C GLN A 77 -5.25 -7.92 -17.08
N THR A 78 -6.41 -8.55 -16.94
CA THR A 78 -7.07 -9.30 -18.04
C THR A 78 -8.39 -8.64 -18.47
N SER A 79 -8.86 -7.65 -17.71
CA SER A 79 -10.07 -6.87 -17.98
C SER A 79 -9.81 -5.79 -19.05
N PRO A 80 -10.85 -5.37 -19.80
CA PRO A 80 -10.77 -4.20 -20.68
C PRO A 80 -10.45 -2.92 -19.88
N LEU A 81 -10.07 -1.86 -20.59
CA LEU A 81 -10.00 -0.51 -20.01
C LEU A 81 -11.36 -0.13 -19.43
N ARG A 82 -11.34 0.50 -18.26
CA ARG A 82 -12.53 0.90 -17.51
C ARG A 82 -12.54 2.40 -17.29
N ASN A 83 -13.72 3.00 -17.36
CA ASN A 83 -14.00 4.32 -16.84
C ASN A 83 -13.89 4.33 -15.31
N TRP A 84 -12.87 5.01 -14.81
CA TRP A 84 -12.66 5.32 -13.40
C TRP A 84 -13.16 6.72 -13.09
N SER A 85 -13.46 6.99 -11.82
CA SER A 85 -13.92 8.31 -11.37
C SER A 85 -13.17 8.75 -10.12
N CYS A 86 -12.87 10.04 -10.03
CA CYS A 86 -12.32 10.69 -8.85
C CYS A 86 -12.54 12.21 -8.93
N THR A 87 -12.26 12.93 -7.85
CA THR A 87 -12.32 14.41 -7.85
C THR A 87 -11.22 15.03 -8.71
N ALA A 88 -11.44 16.25 -9.19
CA ALA A 88 -10.46 17.00 -9.98
C ALA A 88 -9.07 17.05 -9.31
N GLY A 89 -9.03 17.52 -8.05
CA GLY A 89 -7.78 17.62 -7.28
C GLY A 89 -7.10 16.27 -6.99
N PHE A 90 -7.86 15.16 -6.88
CA PHE A 90 -7.26 13.83 -6.76
C PHE A 90 -6.55 13.41 -8.05
N TYR A 91 -7.20 13.63 -9.19
CA TYR A 91 -6.60 13.35 -10.49
C TYR A 91 -5.32 14.16 -10.73
N ASP A 92 -5.28 15.44 -10.38
CA ASP A 92 -4.07 16.25 -10.53
C ASP A 92 -2.90 15.71 -9.69
N ARG A 93 -3.19 15.16 -8.49
CA ARG A 93 -2.18 14.45 -7.71
C ARG A 93 -1.78 13.13 -8.34
N LEU A 94 -2.71 12.34 -8.89
CA LEU A 94 -2.40 11.13 -9.65
C LEU A 94 -1.47 11.44 -10.83
N GLN A 95 -1.75 12.51 -11.57
CA GLN A 95 -0.90 12.98 -12.68
C GLN A 95 0.50 13.39 -12.20
N ALA A 96 0.60 14.13 -11.09
CA ALA A 96 1.88 14.51 -10.49
C ALA A 96 2.67 13.29 -9.98
N TRP A 97 1.98 12.31 -9.38
CA TRP A 97 2.57 11.04 -8.96
C TRP A 97 3.09 10.22 -10.14
N MET A 98 2.30 10.07 -11.21
CA MET A 98 2.72 9.31 -12.40
C MET A 98 3.94 9.92 -13.07
N ARG A 99 4.07 11.26 -13.09
CA ARG A 99 5.30 11.95 -13.52
C ARG A 99 6.47 11.61 -12.60
N THR A 100 6.30 11.62 -11.28
CA THR A 100 7.36 11.22 -10.33
C THR A 100 7.78 9.75 -10.50
N LEU A 101 6.82 8.82 -10.60
CA LEU A 101 7.07 7.40 -10.84
C LEU A 101 7.90 7.20 -12.11
N SER A 102 7.47 7.79 -13.22
CA SER A 102 8.13 7.69 -14.53
C SER A 102 9.51 8.34 -14.54
N ASN A 103 9.66 9.52 -13.93
CA ASN A 103 10.93 10.24 -13.88
C ASN A 103 11.97 9.50 -13.01
N TRP A 104 11.55 8.95 -11.86
CA TRP A 104 12.46 8.23 -10.97
C TRP A 104 12.80 6.83 -11.49
N SER A 105 11.87 6.12 -12.14
CA SER A 105 12.19 4.84 -12.80
C SER A 105 13.11 5.03 -14.00
N ALA A 106 12.93 6.10 -14.79
CA ALA A 106 13.82 6.46 -15.89
C ALA A 106 15.22 6.87 -15.38
N GLN A 107 15.32 7.73 -14.36
CA GLN A 107 16.59 8.12 -13.73
C GLN A 107 17.34 6.91 -13.11
N ALA A 108 16.62 5.84 -12.78
CA ALA A 108 17.18 4.58 -12.30
C ALA A 108 17.55 3.58 -13.40
N GLY A 109 17.20 3.82 -14.67
CA GLY A 109 17.38 2.85 -15.76
C GLY A 109 16.39 1.67 -15.74
N HIS A 110 15.35 1.72 -14.89
CA HIS A 110 14.35 0.64 -14.77
C HIS A 110 13.34 0.64 -15.91
N GLY A 111 13.19 1.76 -16.62
CA GLY A 111 12.35 1.91 -17.80
C GLY A 111 11.04 2.64 -17.55
N ALA A 112 10.30 2.87 -18.64
CA ALA A 112 9.03 3.60 -18.62
C ALA A 112 7.89 2.75 -18.04
N VAL A 113 6.88 3.41 -17.47
CA VAL A 113 5.61 2.77 -17.08
C VAL A 113 4.81 2.49 -18.35
N ARG A 114 4.38 1.23 -18.55
CA ARG A 114 3.55 0.82 -19.69
C ARG A 114 2.06 0.90 -19.37
N SER A 115 1.68 0.43 -18.19
CA SER A 115 0.32 0.50 -17.65
C SER A 115 0.35 0.30 -16.13
N ILE A 116 -0.75 0.63 -15.47
CA ILE A 116 -1.01 0.24 -14.09
C ILE A 116 -2.32 -0.55 -13.99
N GLY A 117 -2.45 -1.34 -12.94
CA GLY A 117 -3.72 -1.91 -12.51
C GLY A 117 -4.14 -1.33 -11.16
N SER A 118 -5.45 -1.15 -10.98
CA SER A 118 -6.07 -0.67 -9.77
C SER A 118 -7.21 -1.59 -9.33
N ALA A 119 -7.34 -1.83 -8.03
CA ALA A 119 -8.50 -2.49 -7.43
C ALA A 119 -9.66 -1.51 -7.18
N GLY A 120 -9.41 -0.20 -7.15
CA GLY A 120 -10.43 0.80 -6.83
C GLY A 120 -9.97 2.26 -6.97
N PHE A 121 -10.93 3.12 -7.34
CA PHE A 121 -10.88 4.57 -7.16
C PHE A 121 -12.17 4.99 -6.45
N TYR A 122 -13.01 5.88 -7.02
CA TYR A 122 -14.34 6.14 -6.47
C TYR A 122 -15.21 4.87 -6.44
N VAL A 123 -15.86 4.67 -5.29
CA VAL A 123 -16.99 3.74 -5.10
C VAL A 123 -17.94 4.37 -4.08
N ASN A 124 -19.25 4.21 -4.28
CA ASN A 124 -20.28 4.80 -3.42
C ASN A 124 -20.37 4.10 -2.05
N LYS A 125 -19.45 4.46 -1.14
CA LYS A 125 -19.35 4.01 0.26
C LYS A 125 -18.83 5.18 1.12
N SER A 126 -18.67 5.01 2.43
CA SER A 126 -18.03 6.00 3.30
C SER A 126 -16.50 6.06 3.13
N GLY A 127 -15.87 7.15 3.58
CA GLY A 127 -14.41 7.32 3.58
C GLY A 127 -13.82 7.82 2.25
N GLN A 128 -12.49 7.76 2.10
CA GLN A 128 -11.76 8.43 1.01
C GLN A 128 -12.14 7.94 -0.40
N HIS A 129 -12.51 6.67 -0.58
CA HIS A 129 -13.07 6.22 -1.86
C HIS A 129 -14.44 6.85 -2.16
N GLY A 130 -15.29 7.02 -1.14
CA GLY A 130 -16.57 7.73 -1.27
C GLY A 130 -16.40 9.20 -1.60
N ALA A 131 -15.37 9.83 -1.04
CA ALA A 131 -14.98 11.19 -1.37
C ALA A 131 -14.29 11.32 -2.74
N GLY A 132 -14.01 10.22 -3.45
CA GLY A 132 -13.28 10.26 -4.73
C GLY A 132 -11.84 10.74 -4.58
N THR A 133 -11.19 10.44 -3.46
CA THR A 133 -9.84 10.90 -3.05
C THR A 133 -8.91 9.75 -2.62
N ALA A 134 -9.12 8.55 -3.16
CA ALA A 134 -8.29 7.37 -2.93
C ALA A 134 -8.07 6.52 -4.20
N MET A 135 -6.99 5.74 -4.19
CA MET A 135 -6.61 4.74 -5.19
C MET A 135 -6.09 3.47 -4.51
N ASP A 136 -6.49 2.30 -5.01
CA ASP A 136 -5.91 1.00 -4.62
C ASP A 136 -5.01 0.45 -5.75
N LEU A 137 -3.71 0.76 -5.74
CA LEU A 137 -2.77 0.34 -6.80
C LEU A 137 -2.35 -1.13 -6.64
N SER A 138 -2.75 -2.00 -7.57
CA SER A 138 -2.50 -3.45 -7.51
C SER A 138 -1.29 -3.92 -8.32
N ILE A 139 -0.91 -3.22 -9.40
CA ILE A 139 0.25 -3.57 -10.23
C ILE A 139 0.79 -2.36 -11.00
N VAL A 140 2.11 -2.29 -11.19
CA VAL A 140 2.77 -1.44 -12.19
C VAL A 140 3.44 -2.35 -13.23
N ARG A 141 3.12 -2.13 -14.51
CA ARG A 141 3.82 -2.77 -15.63
C ARG A 141 4.84 -1.81 -16.22
N TRP A 142 6.02 -2.33 -16.50
CA TRP A 142 7.14 -1.59 -17.06
C TRP A 142 7.36 -1.98 -18.53
N ALA A 143 7.96 -1.08 -19.30
CA ALA A 143 8.51 -1.42 -20.60
C ALA A 143 9.54 -2.57 -20.46
N GLY A 144 9.58 -3.47 -21.45
CA GLY A 144 10.40 -4.70 -21.37
C GLY A 144 9.83 -5.79 -20.45
N GLY A 145 8.53 -5.79 -20.16
CA GLY A 145 7.83 -6.92 -19.54
C GLY A 145 7.99 -7.10 -18.03
N ARG A 146 8.83 -6.30 -17.37
CA ARG A 146 8.96 -6.29 -15.91
C ARG A 146 7.64 -5.86 -15.25
N THR A 147 7.38 -6.36 -14.04
CA THR A 147 6.24 -5.94 -13.21
C THR A 147 6.67 -5.64 -11.76
N SER A 148 5.93 -4.75 -11.11
CA SER A 148 5.88 -4.61 -9.65
C SER A 148 4.44 -4.94 -9.25
N ASN A 149 4.22 -6.08 -8.60
CA ASN A 149 2.92 -6.74 -8.51
C ASN A 149 2.54 -6.95 -7.03
N MET A 150 1.75 -6.01 -6.52
CA MET A 150 1.29 -5.99 -5.14
C MET A 150 0.39 -7.21 -4.88
N PHE A 151 -0.43 -7.60 -5.87
CA PHE A 151 -1.36 -8.72 -5.74
C PHE A 151 -0.64 -10.05 -5.47
N ASP A 152 0.48 -10.31 -6.16
CA ASP A 152 1.29 -11.52 -5.96
C ASP A 152 2.28 -11.39 -4.78
N GLY A 153 2.01 -10.48 -3.85
CA GLY A 153 2.71 -10.37 -2.58
C GLY A 153 4.14 -9.89 -2.70
N ASP A 154 4.46 -8.99 -3.64
CA ASP A 154 5.84 -8.55 -3.89
C ASP A 154 6.56 -7.99 -2.66
N HIS A 155 5.83 -7.48 -1.65
CA HIS A 155 6.39 -7.07 -0.34
C HIS A 155 7.09 -8.21 0.42
N ALA A 156 6.57 -9.44 0.29
CA ALA A 156 7.01 -10.65 0.97
C ALA A 156 7.69 -11.67 0.04
N SER A 157 7.84 -11.35 -1.26
CA SER A 157 8.49 -12.22 -2.25
C SER A 157 9.87 -12.68 -1.77
N GLY A 158 10.21 -13.96 -1.90
CA GLY A 158 11.54 -14.48 -1.53
C GLY A 158 12.71 -13.75 -2.21
N ASN A 159 12.47 -13.21 -3.41
CA ASN A 159 13.45 -12.42 -4.16
C ASN A 159 13.53 -10.98 -3.60
N ARG A 160 14.67 -10.64 -2.97
CA ARG A 160 14.91 -9.31 -2.36
C ARG A 160 14.86 -8.16 -3.36
N THR A 161 15.20 -8.39 -4.63
CA THR A 161 15.09 -7.38 -5.69
C THR A 161 13.63 -7.05 -6.01
N ARG A 162 12.72 -8.05 -6.05
CA ARG A 162 11.27 -7.78 -6.17
C ARG A 162 10.75 -6.94 -5.00
N ARG A 163 11.15 -7.27 -3.76
CA ARG A 163 10.81 -6.48 -2.57
C ARG A 163 11.32 -5.03 -2.66
N ARG A 164 12.55 -4.81 -3.13
CA ARG A 164 13.10 -3.45 -3.34
C ARG A 164 12.32 -2.64 -4.37
N ARG A 165 11.92 -3.24 -5.49
CA ARG A 165 11.07 -2.59 -6.51
C ARG A 165 9.67 -2.27 -6.00
N TYR A 166 9.11 -3.09 -5.12
CA TYR A 166 7.85 -2.81 -4.41
C TYR A 166 7.96 -1.52 -3.58
N PHE A 167 8.96 -1.44 -2.70
CA PHE A 167 9.18 -0.24 -1.88
C PHE A 167 9.58 0.99 -2.70
N ALA A 168 10.18 0.82 -3.89
CA ALA A 168 10.43 1.94 -4.80
C ALA A 168 9.14 2.53 -5.40
N VAL A 169 8.17 1.69 -5.78
CA VAL A 169 6.82 2.17 -6.17
C VAL A 169 6.15 2.86 -5.00
N GLU A 170 6.19 2.26 -3.81
CA GLU A 170 5.62 2.84 -2.60
C GLU A 170 6.23 4.20 -2.24
N ALA A 171 7.54 4.35 -2.38
CA ALA A 171 8.24 5.60 -2.10
C ALA A 171 7.78 6.74 -3.02
N THR A 172 7.41 6.44 -4.28
CA THR A 172 6.81 7.44 -5.19
C THR A 172 5.38 7.80 -4.78
N LEU A 173 4.58 6.85 -4.29
CA LEU A 173 3.24 7.15 -3.74
C LEU A 173 3.38 8.05 -2.50
N ARG A 174 4.29 7.69 -1.59
CA ARG A 174 4.55 8.44 -0.35
C ARG A 174 5.13 9.84 -0.57
N SER A 175 5.60 10.22 -1.76
CA SER A 175 5.98 11.61 -2.04
C SER A 175 4.80 12.50 -2.46
N HIS A 176 3.61 11.92 -2.63
CA HIS A 176 2.41 12.59 -3.15
C HIS A 176 1.15 12.41 -2.29
N PHE A 177 0.98 11.25 -1.67
CA PHE A 177 -0.18 10.90 -0.86
C PHE A 177 0.17 10.93 0.64
N ARG A 178 -0.79 11.28 1.51
CA ARG A 178 -0.53 11.42 2.96
C ARG A 178 -0.42 10.04 3.60
N TYR A 179 -1.42 9.22 3.35
CA TYR A 179 -1.47 7.82 3.77
C TYR A 179 -1.18 6.94 2.56
N VAL A 180 -0.30 5.97 2.79
CA VAL A 180 -0.04 4.86 1.88
C VAL A 180 -0.03 3.60 2.75
N LEU A 181 -0.90 2.65 2.47
CA LEU A 181 -1.03 1.41 3.24
C LEU A 181 -0.54 0.26 2.36
N ASP A 182 0.46 -0.47 2.84
CA ASP A 182 1.16 -1.52 2.11
C ASP A 182 0.84 -2.92 2.68
N GLY A 183 1.44 -3.96 2.10
CA GLY A 183 1.22 -5.34 2.54
C GLY A 183 1.73 -5.64 3.96
N ASN A 184 2.60 -4.78 4.51
CA ASN A 184 3.07 -4.87 5.89
C ASN A 184 2.13 -4.18 6.89
N TYR A 185 1.26 -3.27 6.43
CA TYR A 185 0.33 -2.53 7.28
C TYR A 185 -0.68 -3.44 8.00
N ASN A 186 -1.43 -4.23 7.23
CA ASN A 186 -2.33 -5.29 7.70
C ASN A 186 -2.75 -6.25 6.57
N ALA A 187 -3.51 -7.30 6.89
CA ALA A 187 -3.93 -8.32 5.94
C ALA A 187 -4.76 -7.81 4.75
N ALA A 188 -5.55 -6.72 4.92
CA ALA A 188 -6.41 -6.19 3.87
C ALA A 188 -5.62 -5.53 2.71
N HIS A 189 -4.39 -5.08 2.98
CA HIS A 189 -3.54 -4.37 2.02
C HIS A 189 -2.43 -5.27 1.43
N ARG A 190 -2.47 -6.58 1.68
CA ARG A 190 -1.46 -7.53 1.15
C ARG A 190 -1.38 -7.56 -0.38
N ASN A 191 -2.45 -7.19 -1.08
CA ASN A 191 -2.60 -7.31 -2.53
C ASN A 191 -2.66 -5.97 -3.31
N HIS A 192 -2.56 -4.83 -2.63
CA HIS A 192 -2.56 -3.49 -3.24
C HIS A 192 -1.90 -2.44 -2.33
N PHE A 193 -1.47 -1.31 -2.87
CA PHE A 193 -1.25 -0.10 -2.05
C PHE A 193 -2.54 0.71 -2.01
N HIS A 194 -3.09 0.96 -0.82
CA HIS A 194 -4.06 2.06 -0.67
C HIS A 194 -3.31 3.38 -0.62
N ALA A 195 -3.75 4.41 -1.35
CA ALA A 195 -3.14 5.73 -1.36
C ALA A 195 -4.20 6.84 -1.41
N ASP A 196 -4.20 7.73 -0.42
CA ASP A 196 -5.27 8.73 -0.22
C ASP A 196 -4.78 10.10 0.30
N PHE A 197 -5.75 11.02 0.42
CA PHE A 197 -5.53 12.44 0.77
C PHE A 197 -5.64 12.81 2.25
N GLY A 198 -6.08 11.90 3.13
CA GLY A 198 -6.62 12.19 4.47
C GLY A 198 -5.95 13.34 5.21
N GLY A 199 -6.57 14.53 5.17
CA GLY A 199 -6.12 15.75 5.87
C GLY A 199 -4.79 16.34 5.36
N LEU A 200 -4.79 16.96 4.17
CA LEU A 200 -3.65 17.76 3.67
C LEU A 200 -3.43 19.03 4.52
N PRO A 201 -2.21 19.62 4.62
CA PRO A 201 -0.90 19.17 4.11
C PRO A 201 0.29 19.27 5.09
N ASN A 202 1.09 18.20 5.20
CA ASN A 202 2.56 18.23 4.98
C ASN A 202 3.10 16.81 5.10
N ARG A 203 3.73 16.27 4.04
CA ARG A 203 4.31 14.93 4.09
C ARG A 203 5.53 14.94 5.03
N ARG A 204 5.32 14.40 6.23
CA ARG A 204 6.30 14.21 7.30
C ARG A 204 6.35 12.72 7.63
N LEU A 205 7.48 12.25 8.15
CA LEU A 205 7.60 10.90 8.66
C LEU A 205 7.17 10.88 10.12
N LEU A 206 5.91 10.53 10.41
CA LEU A 206 5.40 10.55 11.79
C LEU A 206 5.69 9.22 12.47
N HIS A 207 6.40 9.24 13.60
CA HIS A 207 6.74 8.00 14.34
C HIS A 207 5.50 7.32 14.94
N GLY A 208 4.45 8.07 15.27
CA GLY A 208 3.15 7.52 15.70
C GLY A 208 2.27 6.99 14.55
N SER A 209 2.72 7.06 13.29
CA SER A 209 1.98 6.53 12.14
C SER A 209 2.43 5.11 11.86
N ARG A 210 1.56 4.12 12.12
CA ARG A 210 1.79 2.70 11.78
C ARG A 210 2.19 2.53 10.31
N SER A 211 1.49 3.22 9.40
CA SER A 211 1.79 3.23 7.96
C SER A 211 3.23 3.67 7.66
N ASP A 212 3.70 4.74 8.30
CA ASP A 212 5.05 5.26 8.08
C ASP A 212 6.13 4.38 8.74
N THR A 213 5.79 3.76 9.86
CA THR A 213 6.68 2.88 10.64
C THR A 213 6.93 1.55 9.95
N VAL A 214 5.88 0.82 9.52
CA VAL A 214 6.07 -0.48 8.84
C VAL A 214 6.85 -0.34 7.54
N PHE A 215 6.63 0.74 6.79
CA PHE A 215 7.39 1.06 5.58
C PHE A 215 8.88 1.26 5.90
N MET A 216 9.21 2.06 6.91
CA MET A 216 10.60 2.31 7.28
C MET A 216 11.30 1.05 7.81
N GLN A 217 10.62 0.26 8.64
CA GLN A 217 11.12 -1.03 9.11
C GLN A 217 11.41 -1.98 7.93
N ALA A 218 10.45 -2.13 7.01
CA ALA A 218 10.60 -2.99 5.85
C ALA A 218 11.66 -2.47 4.85
N VAL A 219 11.79 -1.16 4.65
CA VAL A 219 12.86 -0.55 3.85
C VAL A 219 14.22 -0.84 4.47
N CYS A 220 14.42 -0.63 5.77
CA CYS A 220 15.70 -0.94 6.43
C CYS A 220 16.09 -2.42 6.23
N ASN A 221 15.13 -3.33 6.42
CA ASN A 221 15.35 -4.77 6.20
C ASN A 221 15.71 -5.14 4.75
N ASN A 222 15.18 -4.42 3.75
CA ASN A 222 15.40 -4.76 2.34
C ASN A 222 16.60 -4.06 1.70
N PHE A 223 16.93 -2.85 2.16
CA PHE A 223 18.02 -2.06 1.61
C PHE A 223 19.31 -2.15 2.43
N LEU A 224 19.23 -2.10 3.77
CA LEU A 224 20.39 -2.25 4.66
C LEU A 224 20.62 -3.69 5.11
N GLY A 225 19.55 -4.49 5.21
CA GLY A 225 19.61 -5.86 5.75
C GLY A 225 19.46 -5.93 7.27
N SER A 226 18.92 -4.90 7.91
CA SER A 226 18.93 -4.68 9.37
C SER A 226 18.31 -5.79 10.25
N GLY A 227 17.43 -6.64 9.72
CA GLY A 227 16.82 -7.75 10.46
C GLY A 227 15.89 -7.34 11.61
N ILE A 228 15.38 -6.10 11.63
CA ILE A 228 14.48 -5.61 12.68
C ILE A 228 13.03 -6.08 12.47
N ALA A 229 12.23 -6.10 13.53
CA ALA A 229 10.80 -6.41 13.42
C ALA A 229 10.06 -5.40 12.52
N VAL A 230 9.01 -5.86 11.83
CA VAL A 230 8.06 -5.05 11.07
C VAL A 230 6.71 -5.11 11.78
N ASP A 231 6.63 -4.47 12.94
CA ASP A 231 5.50 -4.50 13.87
C ASP A 231 4.63 -3.22 13.81
N GLY A 232 5.18 -2.13 13.27
CA GLY A 232 4.56 -0.81 13.25
C GLY A 232 4.80 0.03 14.51
N ALA A 233 5.68 -0.39 15.42
CA ALA A 233 6.09 0.34 16.62
C ALA A 233 7.45 1.05 16.41
N TRP A 234 7.48 2.37 16.60
CA TRP A 234 8.72 3.15 16.40
C TRP A 234 9.63 3.08 17.64
N GLY A 235 10.33 1.97 17.80
CA GLY A 235 11.32 1.75 18.86
C GLY A 235 12.73 2.28 18.54
N SER A 236 13.63 2.15 19.51
CA SER A 236 15.05 2.53 19.39
C SER A 236 15.78 1.82 18.24
N ASN A 237 15.44 0.55 17.98
CA ASN A 237 15.93 -0.20 16.82
C ASN A 237 15.51 0.46 15.51
N THR A 238 14.21 0.74 15.31
CA THR A 238 13.71 1.47 14.13
C THR A 238 14.41 2.82 13.97
N GLN A 239 14.57 3.57 15.06
CA GLN A 239 15.25 4.88 15.04
C GLN A 239 16.73 4.78 14.60
N ARG A 240 17.47 3.77 15.07
CA ARG A 240 18.88 3.54 14.70
C ARG A 240 19.01 3.20 13.21
N GLU A 241 18.22 2.25 12.72
CA GLU A 241 18.29 1.80 11.33
C GLU A 241 17.85 2.90 10.34
N VAL A 242 16.81 3.68 10.68
CA VAL A 242 16.39 4.83 9.87
C VAL A 242 17.46 5.93 9.86
N THR A 243 18.16 6.17 10.97
CA THR A 243 19.32 7.07 10.98
C THR A 243 20.44 6.55 10.08
N MET A 244 20.74 5.25 10.09
CA MET A 244 21.73 4.66 9.17
C MET A 244 21.31 4.82 7.70
N LEU A 245 20.04 4.55 7.38
CA LEU A 245 19.47 4.70 6.04
C LEU A 245 19.61 6.13 5.53
N LYS A 246 19.24 7.12 6.36
CA LYS A 246 19.41 8.55 6.06
C LYS A 246 20.86 8.89 5.77
N ASN A 247 21.78 8.42 6.61
CA ASN A 247 23.20 8.74 6.48
C ASN A 247 23.78 8.19 5.17
N ARG A 248 23.48 6.94 4.81
CA ARG A 248 23.90 6.34 3.53
C ARG A 248 23.31 7.05 2.31
N LEU A 249 22.10 7.61 2.42
CA LEU A 249 21.45 8.41 1.38
C LEU A 249 21.83 9.92 1.42
N GLY A 250 22.73 10.35 2.30
CA GLY A 250 23.11 11.76 2.43
C GLY A 250 21.98 12.70 2.89
N VAL A 251 21.00 12.19 3.65
CA VAL A 251 19.81 12.94 4.10
C VAL A 251 19.99 13.47 5.53
N SER A 252 20.56 14.67 5.64
CA SER A 252 20.63 15.42 6.90
C SER A 252 19.29 16.09 7.27
N GLY A 253 19.01 16.31 8.56
CA GLY A 253 17.84 17.05 9.05
C GLY A 253 16.71 16.19 9.63
N ASP A 254 15.63 16.84 10.07
CA ASP A 254 14.51 16.23 10.80
C ASP A 254 13.35 15.82 9.87
N LEU A 255 13.09 14.52 9.77
CA LEU A 255 12.04 13.96 8.92
C LEU A 255 10.62 14.16 9.48
N GLN A 256 10.47 14.46 10.77
CA GLN A 256 9.18 14.82 11.34
C GLN A 256 8.77 16.26 11.01
N ARG A 257 9.73 17.12 10.67
CA ARG A 257 9.48 18.55 10.43
C ARG A 257 9.62 18.94 8.97
N ASP A 258 10.63 18.42 8.26
CA ASP A 258 11.03 18.83 6.92
C ASP A 258 10.56 17.85 5.82
N ARG A 259 9.59 18.32 5.02
CA ARG A 259 9.06 17.61 3.84
C ARG A 259 10.10 17.43 2.73
N GLY A 260 11.02 18.38 2.56
CA GLY A 260 12.11 18.30 1.60
C GLY A 260 13.03 17.12 1.90
N LYS A 261 13.37 16.90 3.17
CA LYS A 261 14.19 15.75 3.61
C LYS A 261 13.45 14.43 3.49
N VAL A 262 12.15 14.38 3.77
CA VAL A 262 11.33 13.20 3.49
C VAL A 262 11.33 12.89 1.99
N ASN A 263 11.14 13.88 1.12
CA ASN A 263 11.20 13.66 -0.33
C ASN A 263 12.59 13.27 -0.83
N GLN A 264 13.67 13.79 -0.24
CA GLN A 264 15.05 13.36 -0.55
C GLN A 264 15.26 11.88 -0.18
N LEU A 265 14.81 11.46 1.01
CA LEU A 265 14.86 10.07 1.46
C LEU A 265 14.05 9.14 0.54
N LEU A 266 12.80 9.49 0.25
CA LEU A 266 11.92 8.70 -0.61
C LEU A 266 12.49 8.57 -2.04
N LYS A 267 13.08 9.64 -2.58
CA LYS A 267 13.79 9.59 -3.87
C LYS A 267 14.99 8.64 -3.81
N GLY A 268 15.78 8.67 -2.74
CA GLY A 268 16.89 7.74 -2.53
C GLY A 268 16.44 6.27 -2.54
N ILE A 269 15.43 5.94 -1.72
CA ILE A 269 14.82 4.59 -1.66
C ILE A 269 14.32 4.16 -3.05
N ALA A 270 13.60 5.03 -3.76
CA ALA A 270 13.08 4.73 -5.09
C ALA A 270 14.18 4.48 -6.12
N LEU A 271 15.20 5.34 -6.19
CA LEU A 271 16.29 5.17 -7.15
C LEU A 271 17.08 3.88 -6.92
N HIS A 272 17.40 3.54 -5.67
CA HIS A 272 18.09 2.28 -5.37
C HIS A 272 17.21 1.07 -5.65
N GLY A 273 15.91 1.13 -5.30
CA GLY A 273 15.01 0.00 -5.51
C GLY A 273 14.65 -0.26 -6.96
N PHE A 274 14.62 0.77 -7.81
CA PHE A 274 14.51 0.65 -9.26
C PHE A 274 15.84 0.22 -9.92
N ARG A 275 16.99 0.46 -9.30
CA ARG A 275 18.31 -0.09 -9.72
C ARG A 275 18.58 -1.50 -9.21
N ASP A 276 17.65 -2.11 -8.48
CA ASP A 276 17.80 -3.40 -7.80
C ASP A 276 18.86 -3.43 -6.67
N GLN A 277 19.38 -2.26 -6.29
CA GLN A 277 20.55 -2.10 -5.43
C GLN A 277 20.20 -2.02 -3.92
N ALA A 278 21.18 -2.39 -3.10
CA ALA A 278 21.19 -2.06 -1.67
C ALA A 278 21.44 -0.55 -1.46
N ILE A 279 21.34 -0.08 -0.21
CA ILE A 279 21.76 1.27 0.22
C ILE A 279 22.93 1.13 1.19
#